data_AF-A0A3S1B4Y6-F1
#
_entry.id   AF-A0A3S1B4Y6-F1
#
_cell.length_a   1.000
_cell.length_b   1.000
_cell.length_c   1.000
_cell.angle_alpha   90.00
_cell.angle_beta   90.00
_cell.angle_gamma   90.00
#
_symmetry.space_group_name_H-M   'P 1'
#
loop_
_entity.id
_entity.type
_entity.pdbx_description
1 polymer ?
#
loop_
_entity_poly.entity_id
_entity_poly.type
_entity_poly.pdbx_seq_one_letter_code
_entity_poly.pdbx_strand_id
1 'polypeptide(L)'
;MLWLKVAFIVVVFVCQMYVIRFQSSGEGKDERGREIQYKTNSTLYNVMYLGIIMLIVLNLLDIVSTKYLPDILLYLFLTLSVFGGVFTYINKTQRNY
;
A
#
# COMPACT_ATOMS: atom_id res chain seq x y z
N MET A 1 -9.17 -17.78 -12.93
CA MET A 1 -9.38 -16.73 -11.90
C MET A 1 -8.74 -17.06 -10.55
N LEU A 2 -8.89 -18.28 -9.99
CA LEU A 2 -8.25 -18.65 -8.71
C LEU A 2 -6.72 -18.44 -8.72
N TRP A 3 -6.05 -18.93 -9.76
CA TRP A 3 -4.60 -18.76 -9.94
C TRP A 3 -4.14 -17.30 -9.90
N LEU A 4 -4.93 -16.38 -10.45
CA LEU A 4 -4.61 -14.95 -10.46
C LEU A 4 -4.72 -14.35 -9.05
N LYS A 5 -5.73 -14.77 -8.27
CA LYS A 5 -5.87 -14.37 -6.86
C LYS A 5 -4.71 -14.89 -6.02
N VAL A 6 -4.30 -16.14 -6.23
CA VAL A 6 -3.14 -16.73 -5.55
C VAL A 6 -1.86 -15.97 -5.90
N ALA A 7 -1.62 -15.71 -7.18
CA ALA A 7 -0.47 -14.92 -7.63
C ALA A 7 -0.47 -13.51 -7.00
N PHE A 8 -1.62 -12.85 -6.96
CA PHE A 8 -1.76 -11.54 -6.32
C PHE A 8 -1.40 -11.59 -4.83
N ILE A 9 -1.90 -12.58 -4.09
CA ILE A 9 -1.57 -12.76 -2.67
C ILE A 9 -0.06 -12.97 -2.47
N VAL A 10 0.58 -13.79 -3.31
CA VAL A 10 2.03 -14.00 -3.25
C VAL A 10 2.78 -12.69 -3.44
N VAL A 11 2.38 -11.86 -4.40
CA VAL A 11 2.98 -10.53 -4.63
C VAL A 11 2.81 -9.64 -3.41
N VAL A 12 1.61 -9.59 -2.82
CA VAL A 12 1.35 -8.83 -1.58
C VAL A 12 2.31 -9.26 -0.47
N PHE A 13 2.47 -10.57 -0.25
CA PHE A 13 3.38 -11.09 0.75
C PHE A 13 4.83 -10.68 0.49
N VAL A 14 5.29 -10.79 -0.76
CA VAL A 14 6.67 -10.40 -1.13
C VAL A 14 6.90 -8.91 -0.89
N CYS A 15 5.96 -8.05 -1.29
CA CYS A 15 6.04 -6.60 -1.06
C CYS A 15 6.05 -6.28 0.44
N GLN A 16 5.17 -6.90 1.23
CA GLN A 16 5.11 -6.67 2.67
C GLN A 16 6.40 -7.12 3.37
N MET A 17 6.93 -8.29 3.00
CA MET A 17 8.20 -8.79 3.50
C MET A 17 9.37 -7.87 3.14
N TYR A 18 9.36 -7.30 1.94
CA TYR A 18 10.36 -6.32 1.52
C TYR A 18 10.32 -5.06 2.41
N VAL A 19 9.14 -4.50 2.66
CA VAL A 19 8.99 -3.31 3.53
C VAL A 19 9.49 -3.61 4.94
N ILE A 20 9.08 -4.74 5.53
CA ILE A 20 9.51 -5.14 6.88
C ILE A 20 11.03 -5.34 6.95
N ARG A 21 11.63 -5.97 5.93
CA ARG A 21 13.09 -6.13 5.83
C ARG A 21 13.81 -4.79 5.72
N PHE A 22 13.28 -3.86 4.94
CA PHE A 22 13.84 -2.52 4.84
C PHE A 22 13.80 -1.80 6.19
N GLN A 23 12.65 -1.79 6.87
CA GLN A 23 12.47 -1.16 8.18
C GLN A 23 13.40 -1.73 9.27
N SER A 24 13.71 -3.03 9.20
CA SER A 24 14.59 -3.70 10.16
C SER A 24 16.09 -3.60 9.80
N SER A 25 16.43 -3.25 8.56
CA SER A 25 17.81 -3.09 8.10
C SER A 25 18.51 -1.89 8.74
N GLY A 26 19.85 -1.87 8.71
CA GLY A 26 20.64 -0.72 9.16
C GLY A 26 20.25 0.57 8.42
N GLU A 27 20.18 0.50 7.10
CA GLU A 27 19.75 1.60 6.22
C GLU A 27 18.36 2.15 6.59
N GLY A 28 17.44 1.28 6.99
CA GLY A 28 16.09 1.69 7.42
C GLY A 28 16.07 2.40 8.77
N LYS A 29 17.04 2.15 9.64
CA LYS A 29 17.16 2.76 10.98
C LYS A 29 17.94 4.08 10.96
N ASP A 30 18.71 4.31 9.90
CA ASP A 30 19.39 5.58 9.66
C ASP A 30 18.37 6.72 9.43
N GLU A 31 18.81 7.97 9.57
CA GLU A 31 17.96 9.16 9.42
C GLU A 31 17.24 9.18 8.07
N ARG A 32 17.98 8.93 6.98
CA ARG A 32 17.41 8.82 5.63
C ARG A 32 16.39 7.67 5.51
N GLY A 33 16.66 6.53 6.14
CA GLY A 33 15.74 5.40 6.17
C GLY A 33 14.42 5.75 6.85
N ARG A 34 14.48 6.49 7.96
CA ARG A 34 13.29 6.98 8.66
C ARG A 34 12.51 7.98 7.81
N GLU A 35 13.17 8.91 7.12
CA GLU A 35 12.50 9.84 6.19
C GLU A 35 11.76 9.10 5.07
N ILE A 36 12.38 8.09 4.47
CA ILE A 36 11.75 7.26 3.43
C ILE A 36 10.51 6.56 4.00
N GLN A 37 10.59 6.01 5.22
CA GLN A 37 9.46 5.38 5.89
C GLN A 37 8.33 6.38 6.17
N TYR A 38 8.64 7.56 6.69
CA TYR A 38 7.64 8.60 6.95
C TYR A 38 6.95 9.06 5.67
N LYS A 39 7.72 9.35 4.62
CA LYS A 39 7.17 9.76 3.32
C LYS A 39 6.29 8.67 2.72
N THR A 40 6.74 7.42 2.79
CA THR A 40 5.97 6.28 2.28
C THR A 40 4.68 6.09 3.07
N ASN A 41 4.75 6.07 4.40
CA ASN A 41 3.58 5.90 5.27
C ASN A 41 2.59 7.05 5.09
N SER A 42 3.05 8.30 5.05
CA SER A 42 2.19 9.46 4.80
C SER A 42 1.48 9.35 3.46
N THR A 43 2.18 8.94 2.40
CA THR A 43 1.59 8.72 1.08
C THR A 43 0.54 7.61 1.11
N LEU A 44 0.84 6.47 1.77
CA LEU A 44 -0.11 5.37 1.92
C LEU A 44 -1.37 5.78 2.68
N TYR A 45 -1.23 6.55 3.76
CA TYR A 45 -2.37 7.09 4.51
C TYR A 45 -3.22 8.03 3.65
N ASN A 46 -2.59 8.93 2.89
CA ASN A 46 -3.31 9.83 2.00
C ASN A 46 -4.08 9.07 0.91
N VAL A 47 -3.46 8.07 0.28
CA VAL A 47 -4.11 7.23 -0.74
C VAL A 47 -5.25 6.43 -0.12
N MET A 48 -5.06 5.84 1.06
CA MET A 48 -6.11 5.12 1.79
C MET A 48 -7.29 6.05 2.11
N TYR A 49 -7.01 7.24 2.62
CA TYR A 49 -8.03 8.23 2.99
C TYR A 49 -8.84 8.67 1.76
N LEU A 50 -8.16 9.01 0.66
CA LEU A 50 -8.82 9.34 -0.60
C LEU A 50 -9.64 8.18 -1.15
N GLY A 51 -9.12 6.95 -1.08
CA GLY A 51 -9.83 5.74 -1.50
C GLY A 51 -11.11 5.50 -0.71
N ILE A 52 -11.07 5.71 0.62
CA ILE A 52 -12.24 5.59 1.49
C ILE A 52 -13.27 6.69 1.19
N ILE A 53 -12.83 7.96 1.06
CA ILE A 53 -13.74 9.06 0.68
C ILE A 53 -14.41 8.76 -0.66
N MET A 54 -13.64 8.36 -1.65
CA MET A 54 -14.18 8.02 -2.98
C MET A 54 -15.20 6.88 -2.88
N LEU A 55 -14.92 5.85 -2.09
CA LEU A 55 -15.83 4.73 -1.89
C LEU A 55 -17.14 5.17 -1.22
N ILE A 56 -17.07 6.05 -0.22
CA ILE A 56 -18.25 6.62 0.44
C ILE A 56 -19.08 7.42 -0.56
N VAL A 57 -18.46 8.29 -1.35
CA VAL A 57 -19.16 9.09 -2.38
C VAL A 57 -19.83 8.18 -3.41
N LEU A 58 -19.14 7.13 -3.89
CA LEU A 58 -19.70 6.18 -4.84
C LEU A 58 -20.87 5.36 -4.26
N ASN A 59 -20.83 5.06 -2.96
CA ASN A 59 -21.95 4.41 -2.28
C ASN A 59 -23.15 5.35 -2.12
N LEU A 60 -22.92 6.64 -1.77
CA LEU A 60 -23.98 7.65 -1.67
C LEU A 60 -24.67 7.96 -3.01
N LEU A 61 -23.96 7.76 -4.12
CA LEU A 61 -24.51 7.89 -5.48
C LEU A 61 -25.18 6.60 -5.98
N ASP A 62 -25.35 5.59 -5.13
CA ASP A 62 -25.89 4.26 -5.45
C ASP A 62 -25.11 3.51 -6.56
N ILE A 63 -23.88 3.93 -6.87
CA ILE A 63 -23.01 3.27 -7.87
C ILE A 63 -22.44 1.98 -7.29
N VAL A 64 -22.09 1.98 -6.00
CA VAL A 64 -21.51 0.82 -5.30
C VAL A 64 -22.45 0.38 -4.18
N SER A 65 -22.94 -0.86 -4.26
CA SER A 65 -23.76 -1.45 -3.19
C SER A 65 -22.95 -1.70 -1.92
N THR A 66 -23.57 -1.49 -0.77
CA THR A 66 -23.03 -1.75 0.58
C THR A 66 -22.51 -3.18 0.74
N LYS A 67 -23.09 -4.14 0.00
CA LYS A 67 -22.66 -5.55 0.00
C LYS A 67 -21.21 -5.74 -0.46
N TYR A 68 -20.72 -4.91 -1.38
CA TYR A 68 -19.37 -5.04 -1.94
C TYR A 68 -18.32 -4.22 -1.20
N LEU A 69 -18.73 -3.37 -0.24
CA LEU A 69 -17.80 -2.53 0.51
C LEU A 69 -16.69 -3.33 1.22
N PRO A 70 -16.98 -4.47 1.90
CA PRO A 70 -15.93 -5.23 2.57
C PRO A 70 -14.88 -5.76 1.59
N ASP A 71 -15.32 -6.28 0.45
CA ASP A 71 -14.42 -6.81 -0.58
C ASP A 71 -13.57 -5.68 -1.19
N ILE A 72 -14.19 -4.54 -1.51
CA ILE A 72 -13.47 -3.39 -2.08
C ILE A 72 -12.42 -2.86 -1.10
N LEU A 73 -12.77 -2.73 0.19
CA LEU A 73 -11.84 -2.31 1.23
C LEU A 73 -10.69 -3.30 1.40
N LEU A 74 -10.96 -4.61 1.35
CA LEU A 74 -9.94 -5.64 1.38
C LEU A 74 -8.96 -5.49 0.21
N TYR A 75 -9.46 -5.39 -1.02
CA TYR A 75 -8.59 -5.23 -2.19
C TYR A 75 -7.85 -3.88 -2.19
N LEU A 76 -8.46 -2.80 -1.68
CA LEU A 76 -7.79 -1.53 -1.47
C LEU A 76 -6.61 -1.68 -0.51
N PHE A 77 -6.81 -2.35 0.62
CA PHE A 77 -5.75 -2.58 1.59
C PHE A 77 -4.62 -3.46 1.04
N LEU A 78 -4.97 -4.55 0.34
CA LEU A 78 -3.98 -5.45 -0.29
C LEU A 78 -3.17 -4.73 -1.37
N THR A 79 -3.82 -3.90 -2.19
CA THR A 79 -3.12 -3.10 -3.21
C THR A 79 -2.22 -2.03 -2.60
N LEU A 80 -2.60 -1.44 -1.45
CA LEU A 80 -1.73 -0.54 -0.68
C LEU A 80 -0.45 -1.23 -0.20
N SER A 81 -0.49 -2.50 0.20
CA SER A 81 0.74 -3.26 0.53
C SER A 81 1.72 -3.37 -0.64
N VAL A 82 1.19 -3.63 -1.84
CA VAL A 82 2.02 -3.66 -3.07
C VAL A 82 2.58 -2.28 -3.37
N PHE A 83 1.72 -1.24 -3.32
CA PHE A 83 2.12 0.13 -3.55
C PHE A 83 3.20 0.59 -2.56
N GLY A 84 3.06 0.26 -1.27
CA GLY A 84 4.05 0.57 -0.24
C GLY A 84 5.40 -0.08 -0.48
N GLY A 85 5.41 -1.34 -0.92
CA GLY A 85 6.65 -2.03 -1.32
C GLY A 85 7.34 -1.35 -2.50
N VAL A 86 6.59 -1.05 -3.56
CA VAL A 86 7.10 -0.36 -4.75
C VAL A 86 7.61 1.04 -4.39
N PHE A 87 6.87 1.80 -3.60
CA PHE A 87 7.24 3.17 -3.22
C PHE A 87 8.48 3.20 -2.34
N THR A 88 8.60 2.25 -1.41
CA THR A 88 9.82 2.07 -0.60
C THR A 88 11.01 1.75 -1.49
N TYR A 89 10.85 0.87 -2.50
CA TYR A 89 11.90 0.53 -3.45
C TYR A 89 12.35 1.74 -4.28
N ILE A 90 11.41 2.51 -4.82
CA ILE A 90 11.71 3.70 -5.62
C ILE A 90 12.47 4.75 -4.77
N ASN A 91 11.96 5.09 -3.58
CA ASN A 91 12.59 6.09 -2.72
C ASN A 91 13.96 5.63 -2.18
N LYS A 92 14.15 4.33 -1.99
CA LYS A 92 15.47 3.77 -1.66
C LYS A 92 16.46 3.98 -2.81
N THR A 93 16.05 3.62 -4.03
CA THR A 93 16.90 3.68 -5.23
C THR A 93 17.18 5.12 -5.67
N GLN A 94 16.24 6.05 -5.49
CA GLN A 94 16.46 7.46 -5.73
C GLN A 94 17.38 8.05 -4.65
N ARG A 95 18.67 8.15 -4.98
CA ARG A 95 19.62 9.04 -4.30
C ARG A 95 19.29 10.48 -4.70
N ASN A 96 18.23 11.05 -4.13
CA ASN A 96 18.16 12.52 -4.09
C ASN A 96 19.20 12.96 -3.05
N TYR A 97 20.31 13.49 -3.57
CA TYR A 97 21.20 14.41 -2.88
C TYR A 97 20.49 15.74 -2.69
#